data_AF-A0A075ATM2-F1
#
_entry.id   AF-A0A075ATM2-F1
#
_cell.length_a   1.000
_cell.length_b   1.000
_cell.length_c   1.000
_cell.angle_alpha   90.00
_cell.angle_beta   90.00
_cell.angle_gamma   90.00
#
_symmetry.space_group_name_H-M   'P 1'
#
loop_
_entity.id
_entity.type
_entity.pdbx_description
1 polymer ?
#
loop_
_entity_poly.entity_id
_entity_poly.type
_entity_poly.pdbx_seq_one_letter_code
_entity_poly.pdbx_strand_id
1 'polypeptide(L)'
;MASLFWKQHVVIYHHGIGKQFVTIRPNPTRGAIFELPFLNHVLQVEILKPDAPIFIETSFYKNMLDKSPDYLNACLIENGLFKSLKTILKDLCVCWELMLMGEPIVVFSTSPEFCSLGVISLVDLIQPIPYGGDYRPYFTIQDNDLNALVSQRILPGLILGVTNPFFLKTLSHWPNILRINHSSNGRSKSPAGFMQALSMMTSLDIQPGITTKHKRFVKRDVDFWRSIDSMVSTGLDFSEPQVNNMIRRHFHELTEKFLAPLNRYFSTLIPQVTLNSHKNDFTIKSFSNDDFLKSLIEHGPQLSFKASYSNDWLELYRKFLKSNNFPLWLQNRQNSTKIQLHRQYWDNLMKGDQLKTMILQNKTNDILNVILYLLSRKNDRACNYSKTNKDEINRQIETIMNRLPESMKASISDFLSTVPK
;
A
#
# COMPACT_ATOMS: atom_id res chain seq x y z
N MET A 1 -14.65 5.51 1.78
CA MET A 1 -14.93 5.81 3.20
C MET A 1 -13.94 5.05 4.07
N ALA A 2 -12.69 5.52 4.15
CA ALA A 2 -11.72 5.04 5.12
C ALA A 2 -10.76 6.19 5.44
N SER A 3 -11.33 7.31 5.90
CA SER A 3 -10.57 8.19 6.78
C SER A 3 -10.45 7.43 8.09
N LEU A 4 -9.41 6.61 8.24
CA LEU A 4 -8.96 6.25 9.58
C LEU A 4 -8.69 7.58 10.29
N PHE A 5 -9.62 7.94 11.17
CA PHE A 5 -9.45 9.01 12.12
C PHE A 5 -8.18 8.66 12.89
N TRP A 6 -7.07 9.30 12.54
CA TRP A 6 -5.90 9.37 13.39
C TRP A 6 -6.33 10.15 14.63
N LYS A 7 -6.91 9.45 15.61
CA LYS A 7 -7.03 10.00 16.95
C LYS A 7 -5.61 10.33 17.40
N GLN A 8 -5.42 11.52 17.95
CA GLN A 8 -4.15 12.17 18.29
C GLN A 8 -3.29 11.43 19.33
N HIS A 9 -3.61 10.18 19.64
CA HIS A 9 -3.02 9.41 20.72
C HIS A 9 -2.57 8.06 20.19
N VAL A 10 -1.27 7.79 20.29
CA VAL A 10 -0.72 6.44 20.14
C VAL A 10 -0.65 5.85 21.55
N VAL A 11 -1.30 4.70 21.75
CA VAL A 11 -1.25 3.97 23.02
C VAL A 11 -0.19 2.89 22.90
N ILE A 12 0.92 3.05 23.61
CA ILE A 12 1.99 2.06 23.68
C ILE A 12 1.75 1.19 24.91
N TYR A 13 1.71 -0.14 24.72
CA TYR A 13 1.53 -1.11 25.80
C TYR A 13 2.87 -1.77 26.14
N HIS A 14 3.30 -1.67 27.40
CA HIS A 14 4.43 -2.43 27.94
C HIS A 14 3.94 -3.38 29.03
N HIS A 15 4.37 -4.64 28.99
CA HIS A 15 4.08 -5.61 30.06
C HIS A 15 4.74 -5.12 31.35
N GLY A 16 3.93 -4.81 32.37
CA GLY A 16 4.39 -4.49 33.73
C GLY A 16 4.23 -3.04 34.22
N ILE A 17 3.94 -2.04 33.37
CA ILE A 17 4.03 -0.61 33.80
C ILE A 17 2.74 0.20 33.55
N GLY A 18 1.71 -0.39 32.92
CA GLY A 18 0.44 0.31 32.69
C GLY A 18 0.47 1.26 31.47
N LYS A 19 -0.66 1.95 31.21
CA LYS A 19 -0.89 2.73 29.98
C LYS A 19 -0.18 4.09 30.06
N GLN A 20 0.67 4.41 29.08
CA GLN A 20 1.22 5.76 28.89
C GLN A 20 0.72 6.33 27.56
N PHE A 21 0.16 7.54 27.58
CA PHE A 21 -0.33 8.22 26.39
C PHE A 21 0.78 9.03 25.75
N VAL A 22 1.15 8.70 24.51
CA VAL A 22 2.09 9.50 23.72
C VAL A 22 1.28 10.27 22.68
N THR A 23 1.38 11.60 22.71
CA THR A 23 0.68 12.50 21.78
C THR A 23 1.68 13.05 20.78
N ILE A 24 1.48 12.73 19.49
CA ILE A 24 2.31 13.27 18.40
C ILE A 24 1.87 14.72 18.14
N ARG A 25 2.75 15.69 18.41
CA ARG A 25 2.59 17.10 18.01
C ARG A 25 3.87 17.60 17.34
N PRO A 26 3.80 18.25 16.16
CA PRO A 26 2.62 18.55 15.34
C PRO A 26 2.04 17.32 14.64
N ASN A 27 0.91 17.48 13.92
CA ASN A 27 0.22 16.38 13.24
C ASN A 27 1.18 15.53 12.39
N PRO A 28 1.08 14.19 12.47
CA PRO A 28 1.91 13.28 11.70
C PRO A 28 1.86 13.61 10.20
N THR A 29 3.03 13.88 9.62
CA THR A 29 3.19 14.23 8.20
C THR A 29 3.94 13.10 7.50
N ARG A 30 3.47 12.69 6.32
CA ARG A 30 4.09 11.59 5.55
C ARG A 30 5.52 11.95 5.14
N GLY A 31 6.44 11.02 5.35
CA GLY A 31 7.87 11.13 5.13
C GLY A 31 8.61 11.96 6.18
N ALA A 32 7.94 12.38 7.26
CA ALA A 32 8.58 13.09 8.37
C ALA A 32 8.94 12.12 9.50
N ILE A 33 10.01 12.46 10.21
CA ILE A 33 10.48 11.75 11.41
C ILE A 33 9.92 12.47 12.63
N PHE A 34 9.40 11.69 13.56
CA PHE A 34 8.84 12.17 14.83
C PHE A 34 9.61 11.57 15.99
N GLU A 35 9.96 12.40 16.96
CA GLU A 35 10.52 11.96 18.23
C GLU A 35 9.39 11.70 19.23
N LEU A 36 9.28 10.45 19.66
CA LEU A 36 8.31 9.98 20.62
C LEU A 36 8.99 9.66 21.95
N PRO A 37 8.89 10.52 22.96
CA PRO A 37 9.41 10.21 24.28
C PRO A 37 8.61 9.05 24.89
N PHE A 38 9.30 8.00 25.32
CA PHE A 38 8.73 6.82 25.96
C PHE A 38 9.67 6.29 27.05
N LEU A 39 9.21 6.25 28.31
CA LEU A 39 9.96 5.73 29.47
C LEU A 39 11.44 6.18 29.53
N ASN A 40 11.71 7.48 29.44
CA ASN A 40 13.06 8.10 29.39
C ASN A 40 13.91 7.82 28.15
N HIS A 41 13.38 7.12 27.15
CA HIS A 41 13.95 6.99 25.82
C HIS A 41 13.21 7.88 24.82
N VAL A 42 13.88 8.24 23.72
CA VAL A 42 13.25 8.96 22.61
C VAL A 42 13.23 8.03 21.41
N LEU A 43 12.03 7.55 21.05
CA LEU A 43 11.82 6.72 19.88
C LEU A 43 11.72 7.62 18.64
N GLN A 44 12.61 7.48 17.67
CA GLN A 44 12.35 8.12 16.36
C GLN A 44 11.45 7.24 15.51
N VAL A 45 10.43 7.86 14.95
CA VAL A 45 9.37 7.22 14.17
C VAL A 45 9.26 7.90 12.82
N GLU A 46 9.52 7.14 11.75
CA GLU A 46 9.27 7.58 10.39
C GLU A 46 7.87 7.18 9.94
N ILE A 47 7.12 8.15 9.39
CA ILE A 47 5.83 7.89 8.76
C ILE A 47 6.07 7.68 7.28
N LEU A 48 6.01 6.44 6.81
CA LEU A 48 6.35 6.14 5.43
C LEU A 48 5.37 6.74 4.42
N LYS A 49 5.87 7.07 3.23
CA LYS A 49 5.03 7.50 2.10
C LYS A 49 4.37 6.26 1.48
N PRO A 50 3.06 6.26 1.21
CA PRO A 50 2.37 5.10 0.62
C PRO A 50 2.85 4.76 -0.79
N ASP A 51 3.51 5.68 -1.47
CA ASP A 51 3.93 5.53 -2.88
C ASP A 51 5.38 5.03 -3.03
N ALA A 52 6.11 4.80 -1.93
CA ALA A 52 7.50 4.35 -1.97
C ALA A 52 7.60 2.91 -1.45
N PRO A 53 8.34 2.03 -2.16
CA PRO A 53 8.54 0.68 -1.69
C PRO A 53 9.33 0.71 -0.38
N ILE A 54 8.92 -0.16 0.53
CA ILE A 54 9.48 -0.19 1.87
C ILE A 54 10.57 -1.26 1.94
N PHE A 55 11.80 -0.86 1.68
CA PHE A 55 13.00 -1.68 1.78
C PHE A 55 13.95 -1.13 2.85
N ILE A 56 14.84 -1.97 3.36
CA ILE A 56 15.91 -1.53 4.28
C ILE A 56 16.74 -0.41 3.63
N GLU A 57 16.98 -0.47 2.32
CA GLU A 57 17.78 0.50 1.58
C GLU A 57 17.05 1.82 1.30
N THR A 58 15.72 1.80 1.26
CA THR A 58 14.86 2.97 0.99
C THR A 58 14.30 3.61 2.27
N SER A 59 14.32 2.87 3.38
CA SER A 59 14.03 3.39 4.72
C SER A 59 15.27 3.99 5.36
N PHE A 60 15.08 4.86 6.36
CA PHE A 60 16.19 5.38 7.18
C PHE A 60 16.99 4.28 7.92
N TYR A 61 16.55 3.02 7.83
CA TYR A 61 17.16 1.82 8.41
C TYR A 61 18.60 1.56 7.93
N LYS A 62 18.97 2.00 6.71
CA LYS A 62 20.34 1.84 6.18
C LYS A 62 21.42 2.48 7.06
N ASN A 63 21.11 3.53 7.80
CA ASN A 63 22.07 4.20 8.68
C ASN A 63 22.22 3.52 10.06
N MET A 64 21.44 2.46 10.36
CA MET A 64 21.11 2.06 11.74
C MET A 64 21.46 0.61 12.10
N LEU A 65 21.85 -0.24 11.14
CA LEU A 65 22.36 -1.60 11.45
C LEU A 65 23.55 -1.58 12.43
N ASP A 66 24.23 -0.43 12.58
CA ASP A 66 25.38 -0.24 13.45
C ASP A 66 25.09 0.50 14.79
N LYS A 67 23.90 1.07 15.05
CA LYS A 67 23.69 1.94 16.23
C LYS A 67 22.30 1.87 16.87
N SER A 68 22.23 1.12 17.99
CA SER A 68 21.25 1.17 19.10
C SER A 68 19.76 0.79 18.82
N PRO A 69 19.06 0.15 19.79
CA PRO A 69 17.74 -0.47 19.61
C PRO A 69 16.50 0.45 19.76
N ASP A 70 16.66 1.77 19.83
CA ASP A 70 15.59 2.69 20.27
C ASP A 70 14.75 3.29 19.12
N TYR A 71 14.60 2.60 17.99
CA TYR A 71 13.90 3.11 16.79
C TYR A 71 12.71 2.23 16.39
N LEU A 72 11.58 2.85 16.04
CA LEU A 72 10.32 2.17 15.74
C LEU A 72 9.74 2.69 14.42
N ASN A 73 9.73 1.84 13.37
CA ASN A 73 9.05 2.18 12.13
C ASN A 73 7.52 2.03 12.29
N ALA A 74 6.77 3.13 12.27
CA ALA A 74 5.31 3.11 12.52
C ALA A 74 4.47 2.33 11.49
N CYS A 75 5.05 1.94 10.35
CA CYS A 75 4.33 1.25 9.27
C CYS A 75 4.99 -0.09 8.87
N LEU A 76 6.12 -0.46 9.48
CA LEU A 76 6.79 -1.74 9.22
C LEU A 76 6.74 -2.61 10.45
N ILE A 77 6.22 -3.82 10.29
CA ILE A 77 6.58 -4.89 11.20
C ILE A 77 7.91 -5.45 10.70
N GLU A 78 9.00 -4.92 11.27
CA GLU A 78 10.38 -5.26 10.92
C GLU A 78 10.64 -6.78 11.00
N ASN A 79 9.95 -7.46 11.91
CA ASN A 79 10.13 -8.88 12.26
C ASN A 79 8.85 -9.74 12.03
N GLY A 80 7.97 -9.33 11.10
CA GLY A 80 6.65 -9.96 10.94
C GLY A 80 6.60 -11.11 9.94
N LEU A 81 7.15 -10.88 8.74
CA LEU A 81 6.88 -11.71 7.56
C LEU A 81 7.52 -13.09 7.66
N PHE A 82 8.81 -13.17 7.88
CA PHE A 82 9.56 -14.41 7.97
C PHE A 82 9.17 -15.17 9.24
N LYS A 83 9.10 -14.50 10.39
CA LYS A 83 8.64 -15.10 11.65
C LYS A 83 7.29 -15.80 11.50
N SER A 84 6.31 -15.15 10.88
CA SER A 84 4.97 -15.69 10.72
C SER A 84 4.84 -16.68 9.56
N LEU A 85 5.54 -16.49 8.45
CA LEU A 85 5.31 -17.25 7.22
C LEU A 85 6.39 -18.29 6.90
N LYS A 86 7.41 -18.47 7.76
CA LYS A 86 8.49 -19.46 7.56
C LYS A 86 8.00 -20.88 7.28
N THR A 87 6.86 -21.28 7.86
CA THR A 87 6.32 -22.63 7.69
C THR A 87 5.59 -22.83 6.36
N ILE A 88 5.34 -21.75 5.63
CA ILE A 88 4.53 -21.74 4.40
C ILE A 88 5.26 -21.09 3.21
N LEU A 89 6.59 -20.94 3.24
CA LEU A 89 7.35 -20.24 2.19
C LEU A 89 7.02 -20.77 0.77
N LYS A 90 6.80 -22.08 0.65
CA LYS A 90 6.40 -22.74 -0.60
C LYS A 90 5.05 -22.28 -1.17
N ASP A 91 4.17 -21.81 -0.31
CA ASP A 91 2.79 -21.41 -0.60
C ASP A 91 2.65 -19.89 -0.78
N LEU A 92 3.69 -19.11 -0.50
CA LEU A 92 3.65 -17.63 -0.58
C LEU A 92 3.32 -17.12 -1.98
N CYS A 93 3.79 -17.78 -3.04
CA CYS A 93 3.42 -17.40 -4.41
C CYS A 93 1.90 -17.57 -4.66
N VAL A 94 1.29 -18.61 -4.08
CA VAL A 94 -0.17 -18.82 -4.18
C VAL A 94 -0.91 -17.77 -3.37
N CYS A 95 -0.42 -17.47 -2.16
CA CYS A 95 -0.97 -16.42 -1.32
C CYS A 95 -0.93 -15.07 -2.02
N TRP A 96 0.19 -14.72 -2.67
CA TRP A 96 0.31 -13.50 -3.47
C TRP A 96 -0.73 -13.43 -4.60
N GLU A 97 -0.96 -14.52 -5.35
CA GLU A 97 -2.00 -14.53 -6.38
C GLU A 97 -3.41 -14.34 -5.81
N LEU A 98 -3.74 -15.02 -4.71
CA LEU A 98 -5.03 -14.86 -4.02
C LEU A 98 -5.22 -13.42 -3.55
N MET A 99 -4.17 -12.82 -2.99
CA MET A 99 -4.17 -11.43 -2.53
C MET A 99 -4.37 -10.45 -3.69
N LEU A 100 -3.70 -10.65 -4.83
CA LEU A 100 -3.90 -9.83 -6.04
C LEU A 100 -5.35 -9.86 -6.51
N MET A 101 -5.92 -11.06 -6.62
CA MET A 101 -7.28 -11.27 -7.09
C MET A 101 -8.33 -10.80 -6.09
N GLY A 102 -7.93 -10.42 -4.86
CA GLY A 102 -8.87 -10.08 -3.80
C GLY A 102 -9.73 -11.27 -3.41
N GLU A 103 -9.15 -12.47 -3.39
CA GLU A 103 -9.83 -13.66 -2.91
C GLU A 103 -9.86 -13.63 -1.37
N PRO A 104 -10.95 -14.10 -0.75
CA PRO A 104 -11.10 -14.15 0.70
C PRO A 104 -10.12 -15.18 1.31
N ILE A 105 -9.49 -14.87 2.44
CA ILE A 105 -8.53 -15.77 3.11
C ILE A 105 -8.79 -15.81 4.61
N VAL A 106 -8.99 -17.01 5.16
CA VAL A 106 -8.97 -17.23 6.61
C VAL A 106 -7.55 -17.60 7.03
N VAL A 107 -6.92 -16.79 7.87
CA VAL A 107 -5.63 -17.06 8.49
C VAL A 107 -5.87 -17.68 9.86
N PHE A 108 -5.59 -18.97 9.97
CA PHE A 108 -5.70 -19.71 11.22
C PHE A 108 -4.33 -19.91 11.86
N SER A 109 -4.18 -19.55 13.12
CA SER A 109 -3.00 -19.88 13.94
C SER A 109 -3.40 -20.22 15.37
N THR A 110 -2.55 -20.92 16.12
CA THR A 110 -2.77 -21.18 17.56
C THR A 110 -2.36 -20.00 18.46
N SER A 111 -1.73 -18.97 17.89
CA SER A 111 -1.34 -17.76 18.62
C SER A 111 -1.93 -16.49 17.97
N PRO A 112 -2.56 -15.58 18.74
CA PRO A 112 -3.05 -14.29 18.25
C PRO A 112 -1.94 -13.45 17.59
N GLU A 113 -0.71 -13.53 18.10
CA GLU A 113 0.44 -12.84 17.54
C GLU A 113 0.71 -13.31 16.10
N PHE A 114 0.95 -14.61 15.91
CA PHE A 114 1.24 -15.19 14.59
C PHE A 114 0.08 -15.04 13.60
N CYS A 115 -1.14 -15.11 14.11
CA CYS A 115 -2.35 -14.82 13.36
C CYS A 115 -2.36 -13.39 12.80
N SER A 116 -2.21 -12.40 13.69
CA SER A 116 -2.22 -10.98 13.30
C SER A 116 -1.04 -10.61 12.39
N LEU A 117 0.15 -11.12 12.70
CA LEU A 117 1.33 -10.97 11.85
C LEU A 117 1.12 -11.58 10.47
N GLY A 118 0.50 -12.76 10.40
CA GLY A 118 0.21 -13.43 9.14
C GLY A 118 -0.71 -12.61 8.23
N VAL A 119 -1.79 -12.07 8.79
CA VAL A 119 -2.72 -11.19 8.05
C VAL A 119 -2.01 -9.95 7.51
N ILE A 120 -1.24 -9.26 8.35
CA ILE A 120 -0.52 -8.04 7.93
C ILE A 120 0.55 -8.38 6.89
N SER A 121 1.25 -9.50 7.06
CA SER A 121 2.27 -9.96 6.11
C SER A 121 1.66 -10.31 4.75
N LEU A 122 0.45 -10.87 4.70
CA LEU A 122 -0.25 -11.11 3.43
C LEU A 122 -0.55 -9.81 2.69
N VAL A 123 -1.01 -8.77 3.39
CA VAL A 123 -1.23 -7.43 2.81
C VAL A 123 0.08 -6.84 2.28
N ASP A 124 1.18 -7.06 3.00
CA ASP A 124 2.53 -6.62 2.61
C ASP A 124 3.03 -7.29 1.32
N LEU A 125 2.60 -8.52 1.01
CA LEU A 125 3.06 -9.26 -0.17
C LEU A 125 2.73 -8.59 -1.50
N ILE A 126 1.63 -7.82 -1.59
CA ILE A 126 1.18 -7.26 -2.87
C ILE A 126 1.64 -5.82 -3.11
N GLN A 127 2.55 -5.28 -2.28
CA GLN A 127 3.09 -3.95 -2.53
C GLN A 127 3.72 -3.87 -3.94
N PRO A 128 3.50 -2.76 -4.70
CA PRO A 128 2.93 -1.48 -4.25
C PRO A 128 1.42 -1.34 -4.46
N ILE A 129 0.70 -2.43 -4.74
CA ILE A 129 -0.76 -2.38 -4.90
C ILE A 129 -1.38 -2.15 -3.52
N PRO A 130 -2.19 -1.08 -3.34
CA PRO A 130 -2.92 -0.87 -2.10
C PRO A 130 -4.02 -1.93 -1.99
N TYR A 131 -4.10 -2.59 -0.83
CA TYR A 131 -5.15 -3.58 -0.59
C TYR A 131 -6.51 -2.87 -0.44
N GLY A 132 -7.45 -3.19 -1.33
CA GLY A 132 -8.79 -2.62 -1.34
C GLY A 132 -9.84 -3.44 -0.59
N GLY A 133 -9.44 -4.59 -0.04
CA GLY A 133 -10.29 -5.46 0.77
C GLY A 133 -10.32 -5.08 2.26
N ASP A 134 -11.26 -5.65 3.00
CA ASP A 134 -11.27 -5.56 4.46
C ASP A 134 -10.33 -6.62 5.04
N TYR A 135 -9.62 -6.31 6.11
CA TYR A 135 -8.76 -7.27 6.79
C TYR A 135 -8.82 -7.07 8.29
N ARG A 136 -8.90 -8.19 9.00
CA ARG A 136 -9.03 -8.22 10.46
C ARG A 136 -7.89 -9.06 11.01
N PRO A 137 -6.80 -8.43 11.50
CA PRO A 137 -5.63 -9.14 11.99
C PRO A 137 -5.96 -10.15 13.09
N TYR A 138 -6.95 -9.82 13.92
CA TYR A 138 -7.46 -10.73 14.94
C TYR A 138 -8.97 -10.57 15.07
N PHE A 139 -9.69 -11.67 14.86
CA PHE A 139 -11.13 -11.76 14.91
C PHE A 139 -11.57 -12.88 15.86
N THR A 140 -12.61 -12.59 16.63
CA THR A 140 -13.07 -13.37 17.77
C THR A 140 -14.56 -13.68 17.63
N ILE A 141 -15.04 -14.63 18.44
CA ILE A 141 -16.46 -15.00 18.47
C ILE A 141 -17.31 -13.89 19.11
N GLN A 142 -16.69 -12.97 19.85
CA GLN A 142 -17.38 -11.87 20.52
C GLN A 142 -17.58 -10.65 19.62
N ASP A 143 -17.00 -10.65 18.42
CA ASP A 143 -17.17 -9.54 17.49
C ASP A 143 -18.61 -9.45 16.97
N ASN A 144 -19.17 -8.24 17.01
CA ASN A 144 -20.55 -7.96 16.60
C ASN A 144 -20.84 -8.38 15.16
N ASP A 145 -19.82 -8.35 14.30
CA ASP A 145 -19.91 -8.68 12.89
C ASP A 145 -19.93 -10.19 12.61
N LEU A 146 -19.74 -11.05 13.63
CA LEU A 146 -19.66 -12.50 13.46
C LEU A 146 -20.85 -13.05 12.66
N ASN A 147 -22.07 -12.68 13.07
CA ASN A 147 -23.28 -13.17 12.43
C ASN A 147 -23.35 -12.72 10.97
N ALA A 148 -22.90 -11.50 10.64
CA ALA A 148 -22.85 -11.03 9.27
C ALA A 148 -21.81 -11.81 8.45
N LEU A 149 -20.60 -12.01 8.98
CA LEU A 149 -19.52 -12.73 8.27
C LEU A 149 -19.81 -14.22 8.07
N VAL A 150 -20.51 -14.85 9.02
CA VAL A 150 -20.89 -16.26 8.96
C VAL A 150 -22.11 -16.48 8.07
N SER A 151 -23.08 -15.55 8.08
CA SER A 151 -24.34 -15.71 7.34
C SER A 151 -24.29 -15.16 5.90
N GLN A 152 -23.37 -14.24 5.58
CA GLN A 152 -23.29 -13.63 4.26
C GLN A 152 -22.65 -14.55 3.21
N ARG A 153 -23.02 -14.32 1.94
CA ARG A 153 -22.22 -14.77 0.79
C ARG A 153 -20.83 -14.16 0.94
N ILE A 154 -19.81 -15.00 0.73
CA ILE A 154 -18.38 -14.68 0.70
C ILE A 154 -18.12 -13.21 0.33
N LEU A 155 -17.61 -12.43 1.29
CA LEU A 155 -17.19 -11.05 1.03
C LEU A 155 -15.87 -11.08 0.23
N PRO A 156 -15.84 -10.52 -0.99
CA PRO A 156 -14.63 -10.50 -1.80
C PRO A 156 -13.57 -9.66 -1.10
N GLY A 157 -12.35 -10.20 -1.03
CA GLY A 157 -11.19 -9.54 -0.44
C GLY A 157 -11.29 -9.37 1.07
N LEU A 158 -11.97 -10.26 1.80
CA LEU A 158 -11.91 -10.27 3.26
C LEU A 158 -10.79 -11.20 3.75
N ILE A 159 -9.88 -10.67 4.57
CA ILE A 159 -8.86 -11.47 5.28
C ILE A 159 -9.21 -11.54 6.76
N LEU A 160 -9.35 -12.75 7.28
CA LEU A 160 -9.78 -12.97 8.65
C LEU A 160 -8.72 -13.75 9.44
N GLY A 161 -8.07 -13.08 10.39
CA GLY A 161 -7.19 -13.75 11.34
C GLY A 161 -7.99 -14.35 12.50
N VAL A 162 -7.90 -15.67 12.70
CA VAL A 162 -8.60 -16.38 13.78
C VAL A 162 -7.70 -17.37 14.50
N THR A 163 -8.01 -17.61 15.77
CA THR A 163 -7.32 -18.62 16.59
C THR A 163 -8.21 -19.78 17.03
N ASN A 164 -9.53 -19.57 17.00
CA ASN A 164 -10.48 -20.58 17.43
C ASN A 164 -10.82 -21.55 16.28
N PRO A 165 -10.61 -22.87 16.43
CA PRO A 165 -10.95 -23.86 15.41
C PRO A 165 -12.43 -23.87 15.00
N PHE A 166 -13.32 -23.31 15.83
CA PHE A 166 -14.73 -23.07 15.47
C PHE A 166 -14.86 -22.42 14.08
N PHE A 167 -14.01 -21.44 13.77
CA PHE A 167 -14.05 -20.74 12.49
C PHE A 167 -13.72 -21.64 11.29
N LEU A 168 -12.95 -22.72 11.48
CA LEU A 168 -12.66 -23.68 10.40
C LEU A 168 -13.90 -24.48 9.98
N LYS A 169 -14.81 -24.74 10.93
CA LYS A 169 -16.09 -25.41 10.65
C LYS A 169 -17.09 -24.42 10.07
N THR A 170 -17.22 -23.28 10.71
CA THR A 170 -18.23 -22.25 10.39
C THR A 170 -17.95 -21.56 9.04
N LEU A 171 -16.67 -21.34 8.71
CA LEU A 171 -16.22 -20.77 7.44
C LEU A 171 -15.75 -21.86 6.45
N SER A 172 -16.23 -23.10 6.60
CA SER A 172 -15.87 -24.21 5.70
C SER A 172 -16.26 -23.97 4.24
N HIS A 173 -17.23 -23.09 3.98
CA HIS A 173 -17.64 -22.68 2.66
C HIS A 173 -16.64 -21.71 1.98
N TRP A 174 -15.66 -21.18 2.73
CA TRP A 174 -14.64 -20.28 2.19
C TRP A 174 -13.58 -21.06 1.40
N PRO A 175 -13.14 -20.53 0.24
CA PRO A 175 -12.28 -21.27 -0.66
C PRO A 175 -10.82 -21.36 -0.19
N ASN A 176 -10.35 -20.44 0.65
CA ASN A 176 -8.94 -20.32 1.02
C ASN A 176 -8.75 -20.26 2.54
N ILE A 177 -8.03 -21.24 3.08
CA ILE A 177 -7.66 -21.30 4.50
C ILE A 177 -6.15 -21.45 4.59
N LEU A 178 -5.50 -20.44 5.19
CA LEU A 178 -4.08 -20.44 5.47
C LEU A 178 -3.83 -20.86 6.91
N ARG A 179 -3.06 -21.92 7.11
CA ARG A 179 -2.70 -22.45 8.44
C ARG A 179 -1.26 -22.09 8.75
N ILE A 180 -1.06 -21.28 9.80
CA ILE A 180 0.24 -20.84 10.28
C ILE A 180 0.53 -21.53 11.61
N ASN A 181 1.60 -22.34 11.63
CA ASN A 181 2.10 -22.94 12.85
C ASN A 181 3.37 -22.26 13.32
N HIS A 182 3.51 -22.16 14.64
CA HIS A 182 4.79 -21.88 15.24
C HIS A 182 5.38 -23.22 15.73
N SER A 183 6.40 -23.74 15.04
CA SER A 183 7.26 -24.76 15.64
C SER A 183 8.11 -24.08 16.70
N SER A 184 7.79 -24.30 17.97
CA SER A 184 8.69 -23.95 19.06
C SER A 184 9.87 -24.91 19.00
N ASN A 185 10.94 -24.55 18.29
CA ASN A 185 12.24 -25.17 18.53
C ASN A 185 12.67 -24.76 19.94
N GLY A 186 12.44 -25.64 20.91
CA GLY A 186 12.94 -25.51 22.28
C GLY A 186 12.04 -24.72 23.25
N ARG A 187 11.51 -25.43 24.25
CA ARG A 187 11.23 -24.94 25.61
C ARG A 187 10.37 -23.66 25.72
N SER A 188 9.11 -23.70 25.26
CA SER A 188 8.07 -22.90 25.91
C SER A 188 7.02 -23.85 26.47
N LYS A 189 6.88 -23.86 27.80
CA LYS A 189 5.81 -24.57 28.50
C LYS A 189 4.51 -23.78 28.29
N SER A 190 3.88 -23.93 27.14
CA SER A 190 2.46 -23.59 27.03
C SER A 190 1.65 -24.60 27.87
N PRO A 191 0.46 -24.24 28.38
CA PRO A 191 -0.30 -25.13 29.26
C PRO A 191 -0.66 -26.39 28.48
N ALA A 192 -0.01 -27.51 28.81
CA ALA A 192 -0.16 -28.78 28.11
C ALA A 192 -1.63 -29.21 27.95
N GLY A 193 -2.50 -28.82 28.89
CA GLY A 193 -3.95 -29.08 28.85
C GLY A 193 -4.69 -28.43 27.68
N PHE A 194 -4.30 -27.25 27.20
CA PHE A 194 -4.98 -26.62 26.05
C PHE A 194 -4.62 -27.31 24.73
N MET A 195 -3.34 -27.67 24.55
CA MET A 195 -2.86 -28.41 23.38
C MET A 195 -3.43 -29.83 23.32
N GLN A 196 -3.54 -30.52 24.48
CA GLN A 196 -4.12 -31.86 24.57
C GLN A 196 -5.64 -31.85 24.30
N ALA A 197 -6.36 -30.85 24.82
CA ALA A 197 -7.80 -30.69 24.56
C ALA A 197 -8.09 -30.29 23.10
N LEU A 198 -7.27 -29.41 22.50
CA LEU A 198 -7.37 -29.09 21.08
C LEU A 198 -7.06 -30.32 20.22
N SER A 199 -6.00 -31.08 20.51
CA SER A 199 -5.64 -32.28 19.72
C SER A 199 -6.67 -33.40 19.83
N MET A 200 -7.40 -33.50 20.95
CA MET A 200 -8.52 -34.44 21.10
C MET A 200 -9.79 -33.98 20.37
N MET A 201 -10.01 -32.67 20.19
CA MET A 201 -11.14 -32.13 19.41
C MET A 201 -10.83 -31.94 17.91
N THR A 202 -9.55 -31.93 17.54
CA THR A 202 -9.06 -31.78 16.17
C THR A 202 -8.15 -32.96 15.84
N SER A 203 -8.71 -34.11 15.48
CA SER A 203 -7.95 -35.27 14.95
C SER A 203 -7.32 -35.01 13.56
N LEU A 204 -7.21 -33.75 13.15
CA LEU A 204 -6.45 -33.29 12.00
C LEU A 204 -5.22 -32.61 12.58
N ASP A 205 -4.06 -33.25 12.48
CA ASP A 205 -2.79 -32.55 12.60
C ASP A 205 -2.88 -31.30 11.71
N ILE A 206 -2.96 -30.12 12.31
CA ILE A 206 -3.10 -28.85 11.58
C ILE A 206 -1.75 -28.63 10.93
N GLN A 207 -1.50 -29.25 9.79
CA GLN A 207 -0.26 -29.07 9.06
C GLN A 207 -0.23 -27.64 8.50
N PRO A 208 0.91 -26.93 8.59
CA PRO A 208 1.02 -25.60 8.05
C PRO A 208 0.91 -25.65 6.53
N GLY A 209 0.23 -24.66 5.96
CA GLY A 209 0.06 -24.54 4.51
C GLY A 209 -1.25 -23.88 4.10
N ILE A 210 -1.39 -23.67 2.79
CA ILE A 210 -2.61 -23.13 2.18
C ILE A 210 -3.52 -24.26 1.70
N THR A 211 -4.78 -24.25 2.12
CA THR A 211 -5.85 -25.04 1.50
C THR A 211 -6.61 -24.12 0.55
N THR A 212 -6.52 -24.38 -0.75
CA THR A 212 -7.20 -23.59 -1.79
C THR A 212 -7.59 -24.45 -2.99
N LYS A 213 -8.67 -24.07 -3.67
CA LYS A 213 -9.05 -24.60 -5.00
C LYS A 213 -8.31 -23.90 -6.14
N HIS A 214 -7.66 -22.77 -5.84
CA HIS A 214 -6.95 -21.95 -6.82
C HIS A 214 -5.72 -22.69 -7.37
N LYS A 215 -5.58 -22.69 -8.70
CA LYS A 215 -4.43 -23.25 -9.38
C LYS A 215 -3.45 -22.12 -9.71
N ARG A 216 -2.22 -22.24 -9.22
CA ARG A 216 -1.18 -21.22 -9.40
C ARG A 216 -0.92 -20.94 -10.88
N PHE A 217 -0.97 -19.66 -11.26
CA PHE A 217 -0.69 -19.18 -12.61
C PHE A 217 0.80 -18.94 -12.85
N VAL A 218 1.48 -18.34 -11.88
CA VAL A 218 2.86 -17.85 -11.99
C VAL A 218 3.87 -18.95 -11.65
N LYS A 219 5.00 -18.94 -12.37
CA LYS A 219 6.11 -19.85 -12.10
C LYS A 219 6.79 -19.44 -10.78
N ARG A 220 7.05 -20.44 -9.91
CA ARG A 220 7.82 -20.22 -8.68
C ARG A 220 9.29 -20.05 -9.02
N ASP A 221 9.93 -19.05 -8.42
CA ASP A 221 11.38 -18.84 -8.49
C ASP A 221 12.10 -19.84 -7.58
N VAL A 222 12.40 -21.01 -8.12
CA VAL A 222 12.99 -22.12 -7.35
C VAL A 222 14.35 -21.76 -6.77
N ASP A 223 15.14 -20.96 -7.50
CA ASP A 223 16.49 -20.58 -7.10
C ASP A 223 16.46 -19.58 -5.95
N PHE A 224 15.55 -18.59 -6.00
CA PHE A 224 15.30 -17.69 -4.87
C PHE A 224 14.92 -18.46 -3.59
N TRP A 225 13.95 -19.37 -3.68
CA TRP A 225 13.53 -20.12 -2.48
C TRP A 225 14.60 -21.08 -1.98
N ARG A 226 15.38 -21.69 -2.86
CA ARG A 226 16.54 -22.52 -2.47
C ARG A 226 17.59 -21.68 -1.73
N SER A 227 17.79 -20.43 -2.15
CA SER A 227 18.67 -19.48 -1.46
C SER A 227 18.18 -19.20 -0.05
N ILE A 228 16.88 -18.89 0.14
CA ILE A 228 16.28 -18.70 1.47
C ILE A 228 16.40 -19.97 2.33
N ASP A 229 16.04 -21.14 1.79
CA ASP A 229 16.11 -22.42 2.52
C ASP A 229 17.55 -22.75 2.95
N SER A 230 18.53 -22.46 2.09
CA SER A 230 19.96 -22.60 2.40
C SER A 230 20.39 -21.66 3.54
N MET A 231 19.97 -20.40 3.52
CA MET A 231 20.26 -19.43 4.60
C MET A 231 19.68 -19.89 5.94
N VAL A 232 18.45 -20.41 5.93
CA VAL A 232 17.79 -20.93 7.13
C VAL A 232 18.49 -22.18 7.67
N SER A 233 19.00 -23.04 6.78
CA SER A 233 19.61 -24.32 7.16
C SER A 233 21.08 -24.19 7.57
N THR A 234 21.81 -23.22 7.02
CA THR A 234 23.25 -23.03 7.27
C THR A 234 23.56 -22.31 8.58
N GLY A 235 22.56 -21.69 9.22
CA GLY A 235 22.73 -21.03 10.52
C GLY A 235 23.70 -19.84 10.51
N LEU A 236 24.05 -19.32 9.32
CA LEU A 236 24.80 -18.08 9.17
C LEU A 236 24.01 -16.93 9.81
N ASP A 237 24.71 -16.00 10.47
CA ASP A 237 24.20 -14.84 11.21
C ASP A 237 23.43 -13.84 10.30
N PHE A 238 22.34 -14.27 9.68
CA PHE A 238 21.42 -13.38 9.00
C PHE A 238 20.44 -12.82 10.01
N SER A 239 20.40 -11.50 10.11
CA SER A 239 19.37 -10.83 10.89
C SER A 239 18.01 -11.08 10.24
N GLU A 240 17.00 -11.46 11.02
CA GLU A 240 15.62 -11.65 10.54
C GLU A 240 15.10 -10.50 9.64
N PRO A 241 15.44 -9.22 9.90
CA PRO A 241 15.12 -8.11 9.01
C PRO A 241 15.65 -8.26 7.58
N GLN A 242 16.86 -8.82 7.38
CA GLN A 242 17.44 -9.00 6.05
C GLN A 242 16.63 -9.99 5.21
N VAL A 243 16.24 -11.12 5.81
CA VAL A 243 15.41 -12.14 5.14
C VAL A 243 14.04 -11.55 4.80
N ASN A 244 13.44 -10.78 5.72
CA ASN A 244 12.20 -10.05 5.46
C ASN A 244 12.35 -9.09 4.27
N ASN A 245 13.45 -8.35 4.19
CA ASN A 245 13.72 -7.42 3.09
C ASN A 245 13.87 -8.16 1.74
N MET A 246 14.57 -9.30 1.72
CA MET A 246 14.71 -10.12 0.52
C MET A 246 13.36 -10.64 0.01
N ILE A 247 12.49 -11.12 0.91
CA ILE A 247 11.16 -11.60 0.53
C ILE A 247 10.28 -10.45 0.02
N ARG A 248 10.28 -9.30 0.72
CA ARG A 248 9.56 -8.09 0.25
C ARG A 248 10.01 -7.66 -1.13
N ARG A 249 11.32 -7.63 -1.38
CA ARG A 249 11.89 -7.27 -2.67
C ARG A 249 11.47 -8.22 -3.77
N HIS A 250 11.53 -9.53 -3.52
CA HIS A 250 11.08 -10.55 -4.46
C HIS A 250 9.62 -10.32 -4.88
N PHE A 251 8.71 -10.15 -3.92
CA PHE A 251 7.30 -9.94 -4.22
C PHE A 251 6.98 -8.55 -4.79
N HIS A 252 7.74 -7.53 -4.42
CA HIS A 252 7.63 -6.21 -5.03
C HIS A 252 8.02 -6.25 -6.52
N GLU A 253 9.16 -6.85 -6.86
CA GLU A 253 9.59 -7.02 -8.25
C GLU A 253 8.60 -7.87 -9.05
N LEU A 254 8.02 -8.90 -8.42
CA LEU A 254 6.96 -9.71 -9.03
C LEU A 254 5.70 -8.87 -9.31
N THR A 255 5.30 -8.02 -8.37
CA THR A 255 4.15 -7.13 -8.51
C THR A 255 4.40 -6.04 -9.55
N GLU A 256 5.59 -5.47 -9.63
CA GLU A 256 5.95 -4.52 -10.69
C GLU A 256 5.89 -5.16 -12.08
N LYS A 257 6.37 -6.40 -12.24
CA LYS A 257 6.23 -7.17 -13.48
C LYS A 257 4.75 -7.45 -13.82
N PHE A 258 3.91 -7.72 -12.82
CA PHE A 258 2.46 -7.84 -12.99
C PHE A 258 1.83 -6.52 -13.48
N LEU A 259 2.24 -5.38 -12.90
CA LEU A 259 1.69 -4.07 -13.23
C LEU A 259 2.24 -3.48 -14.54
N ALA A 260 3.35 -3.97 -15.06
CA ALA A 260 4.00 -3.39 -16.23
C ALA A 260 3.07 -3.25 -17.47
N PRO A 261 2.26 -4.25 -17.86
CA PRO A 261 1.31 -4.08 -18.96
C PRO A 261 0.19 -3.08 -18.66
N LEU A 262 -0.29 -3.02 -17.40
CA LEU A 262 -1.27 -2.03 -16.96
C LEU A 262 -0.71 -0.62 -17.05
N ASN A 263 0.54 -0.43 -16.61
CA ASN A 263 1.26 0.84 -16.69
C ASN A 263 1.46 1.27 -18.14
N ARG A 264 1.82 0.34 -19.04
CA ARG A 264 1.97 0.62 -20.47
C ARG A 264 0.65 1.11 -21.08
N TYR A 265 -0.44 0.40 -20.86
CA TYR A 265 -1.76 0.82 -21.36
C TYR A 265 -2.21 2.14 -20.73
N PHE A 266 -2.07 2.29 -19.41
CA PHE A 266 -2.40 3.52 -18.70
C PHE A 266 -1.66 4.74 -19.28
N SER A 267 -0.40 4.57 -19.68
CA SER A 267 0.41 5.64 -20.28
C SER A 267 -0.21 6.19 -21.58
N THR A 268 -0.96 5.37 -22.33
CA THR A 268 -1.70 5.80 -23.53
C THR A 268 -2.92 6.66 -23.22
N LEU A 269 -3.41 6.61 -21.98
CA LEU A 269 -4.55 7.39 -21.49
C LEU A 269 -4.14 8.78 -20.98
N ILE A 270 -2.84 8.98 -20.74
CA ILE A 270 -2.29 10.22 -20.21
C ILE A 270 -2.29 11.27 -21.35
N PRO A 271 -2.91 12.44 -21.15
CA PRO A 271 -2.87 13.51 -22.14
C PRO A 271 -1.45 14.07 -22.27
N GLN A 272 -1.08 14.46 -23.48
CA GLN A 272 0.12 15.27 -23.68
C GLN A 272 -0.09 16.65 -23.04
N VAL A 273 0.88 17.12 -22.27
CA VAL A 273 0.84 18.45 -21.65
C VAL A 273 0.97 19.49 -22.76
N THR A 274 -0.17 19.93 -23.30
CA THR A 274 -0.22 21.02 -24.30
C THR A 274 -0.76 22.30 -23.64
N LEU A 275 -0.10 23.41 -23.97
CA LEU A 275 -0.29 24.72 -23.32
C LEU A 275 -1.62 25.40 -23.66
N ASN A 276 -2.32 24.92 -24.69
CA ASN A 276 -3.65 25.41 -25.08
C ASN A 276 -4.78 24.71 -24.31
N SER A 277 -4.46 24.02 -23.21
CA SER A 277 -5.46 23.47 -22.29
C SER A 277 -6.09 24.61 -21.50
N HIS A 278 -6.94 25.40 -22.16
CA HIS A 278 -7.65 26.59 -21.65
C HIS A 278 -8.49 26.34 -20.37
N LYS A 279 -8.44 25.14 -19.79
CA LYS A 279 -9.19 24.70 -18.61
C LYS A 279 -8.35 24.07 -17.50
N ASN A 280 -7.02 23.94 -17.63
CA ASN A 280 -6.20 23.13 -16.69
C ASN A 280 -6.72 21.67 -16.52
N ASP A 281 -7.54 21.21 -17.46
CA ASP A 281 -8.18 19.91 -17.41
C ASP A 281 -7.19 18.85 -17.90
N PHE A 282 -6.29 18.40 -17.01
CA PHE A 282 -5.49 17.19 -17.20
C PHE A 282 -6.37 15.95 -17.07
N THR A 283 -7.45 15.89 -17.85
CA THR A 283 -8.41 14.79 -17.83
C THR A 283 -7.76 13.58 -18.47
N ILE A 284 -7.36 12.64 -17.61
CA ILE A 284 -6.90 11.32 -18.02
C ILE A 284 -8.09 10.60 -18.67
N LYS A 285 -7.87 9.99 -19.85
CA LYS A 285 -8.91 9.20 -20.52
C LYS A 285 -9.39 8.06 -19.60
N SER A 286 -10.66 7.69 -19.71
CA SER A 286 -11.22 6.59 -18.93
C SER A 286 -10.51 5.28 -19.26
N PHE A 287 -10.24 4.47 -18.23
CA PHE A 287 -9.67 3.14 -18.40
C PHE A 287 -10.74 2.18 -18.93
N SER A 288 -10.46 1.52 -20.07
CA SER A 288 -11.34 0.50 -20.67
C SER A 288 -10.74 -0.88 -20.45
N ASN A 289 -11.47 -1.75 -19.75
CA ASN A 289 -11.03 -3.13 -19.47
C ASN A 289 -10.82 -3.93 -20.76
N ASP A 290 -11.70 -3.75 -21.76
CA ASP A 290 -11.62 -4.51 -23.01
C ASP A 290 -10.43 -4.06 -23.87
N ASP A 291 -10.16 -2.76 -23.93
CA ASP A 291 -9.03 -2.24 -24.71
C ASP A 291 -7.70 -2.55 -24.04
N PHE A 292 -7.65 -2.52 -22.70
CA PHE A 292 -6.51 -3.04 -21.97
C PHE A 292 -6.24 -4.51 -22.31
N LEU A 293 -7.27 -5.37 -22.27
CA LEU A 293 -7.10 -6.80 -22.56
C LEU A 293 -6.65 -7.05 -24.01
N LYS A 294 -7.12 -6.26 -24.98
CA LYS A 294 -6.62 -6.30 -26.37
C LYS A 294 -5.13 -5.93 -26.43
N SER A 295 -4.73 -4.83 -25.79
CA SER A 295 -3.31 -4.41 -25.73
C SER A 295 -2.43 -5.47 -25.05
N LEU A 296 -2.97 -6.15 -24.03
CA LEU A 296 -2.28 -7.22 -23.33
C LEU A 296 -2.11 -8.48 -24.21
N ILE A 297 -3.09 -8.84 -25.03
CA ILE A 297 -2.98 -9.92 -26.03
C ILE A 297 -1.92 -9.59 -27.08
N GLU A 298 -1.90 -8.37 -27.57
CA GLU A 298 -0.99 -7.93 -28.63
C GLU A 298 0.48 -7.95 -28.21
N HIS A 299 0.79 -7.54 -26.98
CA HIS A 299 2.19 -7.38 -26.53
C HIS A 299 2.59 -8.22 -25.33
N GLY A 300 1.72 -9.14 -24.90
CA GLY A 300 1.98 -10.13 -23.86
C GLY A 300 2.19 -9.58 -22.45
N PRO A 301 2.24 -10.48 -21.45
CA PRO A 301 2.60 -10.14 -20.09
C PRO A 301 4.14 -10.09 -19.89
N GLN A 302 4.58 -9.39 -18.85
CA GLN A 302 6.01 -9.38 -18.44
C GLN A 302 6.36 -10.46 -17.41
N LEU A 303 5.35 -11.07 -16.79
CA LEU A 303 5.50 -12.15 -15.83
C LEU A 303 5.78 -13.50 -16.50
N SER A 304 6.57 -14.34 -15.83
CA SER A 304 6.78 -15.73 -16.24
C SER A 304 5.66 -16.63 -15.71
N PHE A 305 4.79 -17.11 -16.59
CA PHE A 305 3.70 -18.02 -16.26
C PHE A 305 4.13 -19.49 -16.35
N LYS A 306 3.45 -20.37 -15.61
CA LYS A 306 3.75 -21.81 -15.58
C LYS A 306 3.51 -22.49 -16.93
N ALA A 307 2.52 -22.03 -17.70
CA ALA A 307 2.19 -22.55 -19.02
C ALA A 307 2.26 -21.43 -20.06
N SER A 308 3.37 -21.37 -20.81
CA SER A 308 3.60 -20.38 -21.87
C SER A 308 2.54 -20.39 -22.98
N TYR A 309 1.84 -21.52 -23.17
CA TYR A 309 0.85 -21.70 -24.23
C TYR A 309 -0.60 -21.49 -23.78
N SER A 310 -0.82 -21.25 -22.48
CA SER A 310 -2.15 -21.03 -21.94
C SER A 310 -2.46 -19.53 -21.87
N ASN A 311 -3.69 -19.17 -22.19
CA ASN A 311 -4.23 -17.84 -21.92
C ASN A 311 -4.56 -17.63 -20.43
N ASP A 312 -4.05 -18.48 -19.53
CA ASP A 312 -4.32 -18.44 -18.10
C ASP A 312 -3.87 -17.10 -17.47
N TRP A 313 -2.85 -16.46 -18.05
CA TRP A 313 -2.45 -15.12 -17.65
C TRP A 313 -3.57 -14.10 -17.86
N LEU A 314 -4.38 -14.21 -18.93
CA LEU A 314 -5.56 -13.35 -19.13
C LEU A 314 -6.57 -13.51 -17.99
N GLU A 315 -6.75 -14.73 -17.49
CA GLU A 315 -7.67 -15.00 -16.39
C GLU A 315 -7.22 -14.27 -15.11
N LEU A 316 -5.91 -14.30 -14.80
CA LEU A 316 -5.36 -13.56 -13.66
C LEU A 316 -5.64 -12.06 -13.76
N TYR A 317 -5.39 -11.44 -14.93
CA TYR A 317 -5.71 -10.02 -15.13
C TYR A 317 -7.21 -9.74 -15.07
N ARG A 318 -8.06 -10.60 -15.66
CA ARG A 318 -9.52 -10.44 -15.58
C ARG A 318 -10.02 -10.51 -14.14
N LYS A 319 -9.46 -11.39 -13.31
CA LYS A 319 -9.79 -11.47 -11.88
C LYS A 319 -9.30 -10.23 -11.13
N PHE A 320 -8.08 -9.76 -11.39
CA PHE A 320 -7.57 -8.52 -10.81
C PHE A 320 -8.44 -7.30 -11.15
N LEU A 321 -8.83 -7.12 -12.42
CA LEU A 321 -9.69 -5.99 -12.83
C LEU A 321 -11.08 -6.00 -12.17
N LYS A 322 -11.54 -7.16 -11.73
CA LYS A 322 -12.80 -7.33 -10.98
C LYS A 322 -12.62 -7.22 -9.46
N SER A 323 -11.39 -7.22 -8.96
CA SER A 323 -11.11 -7.21 -7.53
C SER A 323 -11.24 -5.81 -6.94
N ASN A 324 -11.37 -5.72 -5.63
CA ASN A 324 -11.41 -4.44 -4.90
C ASN A 324 -10.07 -3.69 -4.95
N ASN A 325 -8.97 -4.37 -5.29
CA ASN A 325 -7.64 -3.77 -5.36
C ASN A 325 -7.49 -2.87 -6.59
N PHE A 326 -8.07 -3.26 -7.73
CA PHE A 326 -7.88 -2.55 -8.99
C PHE A 326 -8.41 -1.11 -8.97
N PRO A 327 -9.66 -0.81 -8.52
CA PRO A 327 -10.15 0.56 -8.46
C PRO A 327 -9.27 1.46 -7.58
N LEU A 328 -8.78 0.93 -6.45
CA LEU A 328 -7.93 1.68 -5.53
C LEU A 328 -6.55 1.96 -6.15
N TRP A 329 -5.95 0.96 -6.79
CA TRP A 329 -4.73 1.12 -7.57
C TRP A 329 -4.90 2.15 -8.69
N LEU A 330 -5.98 2.07 -9.47
CA LEU A 330 -6.24 2.97 -10.60
C LEU A 330 -6.43 4.41 -10.12
N GLN A 331 -7.20 4.61 -9.04
CA GLN A 331 -7.42 5.92 -8.44
C GLN A 331 -6.10 6.54 -7.95
N ASN A 332 -5.29 5.76 -7.23
CA ASN A 332 -3.97 6.22 -6.78
C ASN A 332 -3.08 6.57 -7.96
N ARG A 333 -3.06 5.74 -9.01
CA ARG A 333 -2.29 6.00 -10.23
C ARG A 333 -2.74 7.28 -10.92
N GLN A 334 -4.05 7.49 -11.08
CA GLN A 334 -4.61 8.72 -11.66
C GLN A 334 -4.24 9.96 -10.84
N ASN A 335 -4.29 9.88 -9.51
CA ASN A 335 -3.93 10.98 -8.64
C ASN A 335 -2.44 11.32 -8.75
N SER A 336 -1.56 10.33 -8.69
CA SER A 336 -0.11 10.52 -8.84
C SER A 336 0.25 11.08 -10.21
N THR A 337 -0.39 10.60 -11.28
CA THR A 337 -0.21 11.15 -12.63
C THR A 337 -0.71 12.58 -12.75
N LYS A 338 -1.89 12.92 -12.20
CA LYS A 338 -2.37 14.31 -12.18
C LYS A 338 -1.38 15.23 -11.47
N ILE A 339 -0.86 14.83 -10.30
CA ILE A 339 0.15 15.57 -9.57
C ILE A 339 1.41 15.78 -10.43
N GLN A 340 1.86 14.74 -11.14
CA GLN A 340 3.03 14.82 -12.02
C GLN A 340 2.81 15.72 -13.23
N LEU A 341 1.66 15.61 -13.91
CA LEU A 341 1.28 16.48 -15.04
C LEU A 341 1.22 17.94 -14.61
N HIS A 342 0.62 18.21 -13.44
CA HIS A 342 0.62 19.54 -12.87
C HIS A 342 2.04 20.04 -12.60
N ARG A 343 2.91 19.22 -11.99
CA ARG A 343 4.31 19.61 -11.75
C ARG A 343 5.02 19.94 -13.05
N GLN A 344 4.91 19.10 -14.08
CA GLN A 344 5.51 19.33 -15.39
C GLN A 344 4.99 20.61 -16.05
N TYR A 345 3.70 20.86 -15.97
CA TYR A 345 3.10 22.11 -16.45
C TYR A 345 3.69 23.34 -15.74
N TRP A 346 3.82 23.28 -14.41
CA TRP A 346 4.41 24.35 -13.61
C TRP A 346 5.88 24.59 -13.94
N ASP A 347 6.67 23.52 -14.05
CA ASP A 347 8.09 23.60 -14.40
C ASP A 347 8.26 24.25 -15.78
N ASN A 348 7.38 23.95 -16.73
CA ASN A 348 7.39 24.54 -18.07
C ASN A 348 6.99 26.03 -18.05
N LEU A 349 5.98 26.39 -17.27
CA LEU A 349 5.54 27.79 -17.11
C LEU A 349 6.65 28.64 -16.46
N MET A 350 7.31 28.12 -15.43
CA MET A 350 8.30 28.85 -14.62
C MET A 350 9.65 29.06 -15.32
N LYS A 351 10.03 28.15 -16.23
CA LYS A 351 11.23 28.28 -17.10
C LYS A 351 11.23 29.53 -17.99
N GLY A 352 10.13 30.30 -18.00
CA GLY A 352 10.13 31.72 -18.35
C GLY A 352 9.77 32.02 -19.81
N ASP A 353 10.13 31.16 -20.75
CA ASP A 353 9.82 31.40 -22.17
C ASP A 353 8.31 31.38 -22.45
N GLN A 354 7.55 30.53 -21.77
CA GLN A 354 6.12 30.36 -22.02
C GLN A 354 5.26 31.47 -21.39
N LEU A 355 5.57 31.87 -20.16
CA LEU A 355 4.94 33.04 -19.53
C LEU A 355 5.15 34.29 -20.40
N LYS A 356 6.36 34.48 -20.94
CA LYS A 356 6.66 35.54 -21.91
C LYS A 356 5.82 35.40 -23.18
N THR A 357 5.72 34.20 -23.77
CA THR A 357 4.87 33.98 -24.97
C THR A 357 3.40 34.28 -24.70
N MET A 358 2.85 33.89 -23.53
CA MET A 358 1.46 34.19 -23.16
C MET A 358 1.22 35.69 -22.99
N ILE A 359 2.18 36.40 -22.39
CA ILE A 359 2.15 37.87 -22.27
C ILE A 359 2.19 38.52 -23.66
N LEU A 360 3.10 38.07 -24.53
CA LEU A 360 3.23 38.56 -25.90
C LEU A 360 1.97 38.29 -26.75
N GLN A 361 1.30 37.16 -26.53
CA GLN A 361 0.06 36.77 -27.21
C GLN A 361 -1.20 37.38 -26.57
N ASN A 362 -1.06 38.23 -25.55
CA ASN A 362 -2.17 38.86 -24.82
C ASN A 362 -3.21 37.86 -24.26
N LYS A 363 -2.77 36.68 -23.80
CA LYS A 363 -3.63 35.59 -23.32
C LYS A 363 -4.04 35.76 -21.84
N THR A 364 -4.70 36.88 -21.51
CA THR A 364 -5.06 37.23 -20.12
C THR A 364 -5.93 36.17 -19.44
N ASN A 365 -6.87 35.56 -20.16
CA ASN A 365 -7.76 34.51 -19.62
C ASN A 365 -6.99 33.25 -19.19
N ASP A 366 -5.95 32.87 -19.92
CA ASP A 366 -5.16 31.69 -19.59
C ASP A 366 -4.33 31.93 -18.33
N ILE A 367 -3.79 33.14 -18.19
CA ILE A 367 -3.06 33.58 -16.99
C ILE A 367 -4.01 33.63 -15.79
N LEU A 368 -5.23 34.12 -15.98
CA LEU A 368 -6.26 34.13 -14.95
C LEU A 368 -6.63 32.71 -14.50
N ASN A 369 -6.83 31.77 -15.43
CA ASN A 369 -7.12 30.37 -15.12
C ASN A 369 -5.99 29.69 -14.34
N VAL A 370 -4.73 30.04 -14.64
CA VAL A 370 -3.56 29.60 -13.88
C VAL A 370 -3.59 30.12 -12.43
N ILE A 371 -3.91 31.40 -12.24
CA ILE A 371 -4.00 32.01 -10.90
C ILE A 371 -5.19 31.44 -10.10
N LEU A 372 -6.36 31.32 -10.72
CA LEU A 372 -7.55 30.73 -10.11
C LEU A 372 -7.30 29.28 -9.68
N TYR A 373 -6.57 28.51 -10.48
CA TYR A 373 -6.16 27.15 -10.11
C TYR A 373 -5.23 27.13 -8.89
N LEU A 374 -4.23 28.02 -8.82
CA LEU A 374 -3.35 28.13 -7.64
C LEU A 374 -4.14 28.50 -6.36
N LEU A 375 -5.10 29.42 -6.49
CA LEU A 375 -5.97 29.82 -5.40
C LEU A 375 -6.90 28.68 -4.96
N SER A 376 -7.48 27.93 -5.90
CA SER A 376 -8.26 26.73 -5.61
C SER A 376 -7.43 25.69 -4.85
N ARG A 377 -6.17 25.49 -5.24
CA ARG A 377 -5.24 24.55 -4.57
C ARG A 377 -4.83 25.02 -3.18
N LYS A 378 -4.73 26.34 -2.95
CA LYS A 378 -4.50 26.92 -1.63
C LYS A 378 -5.69 26.69 -0.67
N ASN A 379 -6.91 26.69 -1.21
CA ASN A 379 -8.16 26.55 -0.45
C ASN A 379 -8.68 25.11 -0.32
N ASP A 380 -8.08 24.14 -0.99
CA ASP A 380 -8.50 22.74 -0.91
C ASP A 380 -8.28 22.17 0.50
N ARG A 381 -9.38 21.93 1.22
CA ARG A 381 -9.40 21.43 2.60
C ARG A 381 -9.08 19.93 2.70
N ALA A 382 -9.21 19.18 1.60
CA ALA A 382 -8.95 17.74 1.58
C ALA A 382 -7.44 17.42 1.62
N CYS A 383 -6.62 18.36 1.15
CA CYS A 383 -5.18 18.31 1.22
C CYS A 383 -4.73 19.13 2.42
N ASN A 384 -4.45 18.49 3.57
CA ASN A 384 -3.81 19.14 4.72
C ASN A 384 -2.39 19.62 4.34
N TYR A 385 -2.31 20.73 3.60
CA TYR A 385 -1.05 21.33 3.18
C TYR A 385 -0.35 21.91 4.42
N SER A 386 0.90 21.51 4.63
CA SER A 386 1.82 22.18 5.55
C SER A 386 1.87 23.68 5.24
N LYS A 387 2.09 24.51 6.27
CA LYS A 387 2.27 25.97 6.15
C LYS A 387 3.27 26.32 5.04
N THR A 388 4.35 25.54 4.91
CA THR A 388 5.38 25.67 3.88
C THR A 388 4.85 25.60 2.45
N ASN A 389 3.85 24.75 2.18
CA ASN A 389 3.29 24.59 0.83
C ASN A 389 2.35 25.74 0.46
N LYS A 390 1.69 26.37 1.44
CA LYS A 390 0.87 27.57 1.21
C LYS A 390 1.76 28.78 0.90
N ASP A 391 2.88 28.90 1.60
CA ASP A 391 3.86 29.96 1.36
C ASP A 391 4.51 29.81 -0.01
N GLU A 392 4.80 28.58 -0.45
CA GLU A 392 5.29 28.29 -1.79
C GLU A 392 4.27 28.67 -2.89
N ILE A 393 2.99 28.34 -2.70
CA ILE A 393 1.93 28.76 -3.63
C ILE A 393 1.83 30.30 -3.70
N ASN A 394 1.92 30.99 -2.55
CA ASN A 394 1.90 32.46 -2.54
C ASN A 394 3.09 33.05 -3.30
N ARG A 395 4.30 32.52 -3.10
CA ARG A 395 5.49 32.94 -3.88
C ARG A 395 5.31 32.73 -5.38
N GLN A 396 4.69 31.63 -5.78
CA GLN A 396 4.40 31.36 -7.20
C GLN A 396 3.41 32.37 -7.78
N ILE A 397 2.34 32.72 -7.04
CA ILE A 397 1.39 33.77 -7.45
C ILE A 397 2.10 35.12 -7.55
N GLU A 398 2.90 35.51 -6.55
CA GLU A 398 3.66 36.76 -6.56
C GLU A 398 4.64 36.83 -7.73
N THR A 399 5.33 35.72 -8.03
CA THR A 399 6.28 35.65 -9.16
C THR A 399 5.57 35.84 -10.50
N ILE A 400 4.36 35.30 -10.66
CA ILE A 400 3.53 35.53 -11.86
C ILE A 400 3.08 36.99 -11.92
N MET A 401 2.53 37.53 -10.83
CA MET A 401 2.04 38.90 -10.77
C MET A 401 3.15 39.92 -11.05
N ASN A 402 4.38 39.68 -10.57
CA ASN A 402 5.52 40.56 -10.82
C ASN A 402 6.00 40.55 -12.27
N ARG A 403 5.75 39.48 -13.03
CA ARG A 403 6.16 39.35 -14.44
C ARG A 403 5.14 39.90 -15.45
N LEU A 404 3.93 40.25 -15.01
CA LEU A 404 2.86 40.74 -15.86
C LEU A 404 2.98 42.24 -16.19
N PRO A 405 2.53 42.71 -17.36
CA PRO A 405 2.34 44.14 -17.63
C PRO A 405 1.24 44.75 -16.75
N GLU A 406 1.37 46.03 -16.40
CA GLU A 406 0.42 46.74 -15.52
C GLU A 406 -1.04 46.73 -16.03
N SER A 407 -1.25 46.76 -17.35
CA SER A 407 -2.57 46.66 -17.97
C SER A 407 -3.27 45.32 -17.69
N MET A 408 -2.51 44.22 -17.69
CA MET A 408 -3.03 42.89 -17.36
C MET A 408 -3.22 42.71 -15.86
N LYS A 409 -2.31 43.25 -15.04
CA LYS A 409 -2.43 43.19 -13.57
C LYS A 409 -3.72 43.85 -13.09
N ALA A 410 -4.05 45.02 -13.63
CA ALA A 410 -5.30 45.72 -13.29
C ALA A 410 -6.53 44.87 -13.62
N SER A 411 -6.59 44.29 -14.83
CA SER A 411 -7.72 43.45 -15.26
C SER A 411 -7.86 42.16 -14.42
N ILE A 412 -6.75 41.51 -14.08
CA ILE A 412 -6.75 40.30 -13.25
C ILE A 412 -7.12 40.63 -11.79
N SER A 413 -6.60 41.74 -11.25
CA SER A 413 -6.90 42.19 -9.89
C SER A 413 -8.38 42.57 -9.73
N ASP A 414 -8.96 43.23 -10.73
CA ASP A 414 -10.38 43.59 -10.76
C ASP A 414 -11.26 42.32 -10.76
N PHE A 415 -10.90 41.33 -11.59
CA PHE A 415 -11.59 40.04 -11.61
C PHE A 415 -11.46 39.27 -10.29
N LEU A 416 -10.26 39.21 -9.69
CA LEU A 416 -10.06 38.52 -8.41
C LEU A 416 -10.81 39.20 -7.24
N SER A 417 -11.07 40.51 -7.34
CA SER A 417 -11.84 41.24 -6.34
C SER A 417 -13.35 40.96 -6.39
N THR A 418 -13.85 40.50 -7.54
CA THR A 418 -15.27 40.18 -7.78
C THR A 418 -15.62 38.71 -7.53
N VAL A 419 -14.63 37.82 -7.39
CA VAL A 419 -14.85 36.41 -7.03
C VAL A 419 -15.10 36.29 -5.51
N PRO A 420 -16.23 35.71 -5.07
CA PRO A 420 -16.50 35.51 -3.65
C PRO A 420 -15.46 34.57 -3.02
N LYS A 421 -14.95 34.98 -1.84
CA LYS A 421 -13.86 34.32 -1.10
C LYS A 421 -14.18 32.92 -0.60
#